data_AF-A0A8J7GSG1-F1
#
_entry.id   AF-A0A8J7GSG1-F1
#
_cell.length_a   1.000
_cell.length_b   1.000
_cell.length_c   1.000
_cell.angle_alpha   90.00
_cell.angle_beta   90.00
_cell.angle_gamma   90.00
#
_symmetry.space_group_name_H-M   'P 1'
#
loop_
_entity.id
_entity.type
_entity.pdbx_description
1 polymer ?
#
loop_
_entity_poly.entity_id
_entity_poly.type
_entity_poly.pdbx_seq_one_letter_code
_entity_poly.pdbx_strand_id
1 'polypeptide(L)'
;LKGDNRKHLGFHNQDGSVRMWIYKDKGGDGVRLNNGNDGGGEYVFHKDGGFRAPSSVYAGAARIAADGNIYGSVWGGYLSEWLHNHMLQGVPAGIPLPFPGEVPPSGWLKCNGQTFNKTTYPVLASLYPTGKLPDLRGEFIRGWDDGRKVDTGRKLLSAQGDAIRNMTGTIGQLNDRVTDTNTKGVFAATGYTGGDAGLSGGSAGRIVTFDPSTVVPTANENRPRNIAFNYIVRAA
;
A
#
# COMPACT_ATOMS: atom_id res chain seq x y z
N LEU A 1 56.18 -21.26 -31.42
CA LEU A 1 57.06 -21.70 -30.30
C LEU A 1 58.49 -21.83 -30.78
N LYS A 2 59.34 -20.82 -30.54
CA LYS A 2 60.79 -20.91 -30.26
C LYS A 2 61.35 -19.50 -30.02
N GLY A 3 61.99 -19.27 -28.87
CA GLY A 3 62.78 -18.07 -28.59
C GLY A 3 62.84 -17.62 -27.12
N ASP A 4 61.69 -17.50 -26.45
CA ASP A 4 61.57 -16.96 -25.06
C ASP A 4 60.49 -17.74 -24.24
N ASN A 5 60.22 -19.00 -24.61
CA ASN A 5 59.24 -19.91 -23.97
C ASN A 5 57.81 -19.38 -23.73
N ARG A 6 57.43 -18.23 -24.28
CA ARG A 6 56.05 -17.77 -24.23
C ARG A 6 55.15 -18.75 -25.01
N LYS A 7 54.25 -19.42 -24.30
CA LYS A 7 53.25 -20.32 -24.88
C LYS A 7 52.06 -19.50 -25.34
N HIS A 8 52.17 -18.92 -26.52
CA HIS A 8 51.06 -18.23 -27.18
C HIS A 8 50.32 -19.19 -28.09
N LEU A 9 48.99 -19.15 -28.04
CA LEU A 9 48.13 -19.59 -29.14
C LEU A 9 47.85 -18.37 -30.01
N GLY A 10 48.29 -18.41 -31.26
CA GLY A 10 48.08 -17.34 -32.23
C GLY A 10 47.19 -17.80 -33.37
N PHE A 11 46.26 -16.93 -33.77
CA PHE A 11 45.45 -17.13 -34.96
C PHE A 11 45.94 -16.19 -36.04
N HIS A 12 46.25 -16.76 -37.21
CA HIS A 12 46.87 -16.04 -38.31
C HIS A 12 46.01 -16.16 -39.57
N ASN A 13 46.00 -15.09 -40.36
CA ASN A 13 45.48 -15.13 -41.72
C ASN A 13 46.41 -15.97 -42.63
N GLN A 14 45.95 -16.28 -43.84
CA GLN A 14 46.76 -16.98 -44.86
C GLN A 14 48.03 -16.22 -45.24
N ASP A 15 48.03 -14.89 -45.12
CA ASP A 15 49.20 -14.03 -45.35
C ASP A 15 50.18 -13.97 -44.16
N GLY A 16 49.89 -14.66 -43.06
CA GLY A 16 50.71 -14.73 -41.86
C GLY A 16 50.46 -13.63 -40.81
N SER A 17 49.64 -12.61 -41.12
CA SER A 17 49.27 -11.55 -40.16
C SER A 17 48.44 -12.11 -39.00
N VAL A 18 48.65 -11.59 -37.79
CA VAL A 18 47.97 -12.10 -36.58
C VAL A 18 46.60 -11.44 -36.42
N ARG A 19 45.56 -12.25 -36.22
CA ARG A 19 44.21 -11.77 -35.89
C ARG A 19 43.88 -11.84 -34.41
N MET A 20 44.54 -12.71 -33.65
CA MET A 20 44.29 -12.85 -32.22
C MET A 20 45.44 -13.58 -31.52
N TRP A 21 45.73 -13.18 -30.28
CA TRP A 21 46.59 -13.93 -29.37
C TRP A 21 45.85 -14.32 -28.10
N ILE A 22 46.08 -15.54 -27.62
CA ILE A 22 45.86 -15.94 -26.23
C ILE A 22 47.20 -16.32 -25.63
N TYR A 23 47.54 -15.74 -24.50
CA TYR A 23 48.86 -15.96 -23.95
C TYR A 23 49.06 -15.64 -22.48
N LYS A 24 50.22 -16.07 -21.99
CA LYS A 24 50.74 -15.74 -20.68
C LYS A 24 52.24 -15.51 -20.78
N ASP A 25 52.70 -14.37 -20.31
CA ASP A 25 54.13 -14.12 -20.19
C ASP A 25 54.70 -14.83 -18.96
N LYS A 26 55.92 -15.35 -19.08
CA LYS A 26 56.64 -15.93 -17.95
C LYS A 26 56.87 -14.84 -16.89
N GLY A 27 56.47 -15.13 -15.65
CA GLY A 27 56.54 -14.13 -14.56
C GLY A 27 55.50 -13.01 -14.64
N GLY A 28 54.64 -12.97 -15.66
CA GLY A 28 53.61 -11.93 -15.78
C GLY A 28 52.45 -12.07 -14.78
N ASP A 29 51.49 -11.17 -14.87
CA ASP A 29 50.38 -10.95 -13.94
C ASP A 29 49.11 -11.79 -14.20
N GLY A 30 48.88 -12.21 -15.44
CA GLY A 30 47.64 -12.91 -15.78
C GLY A 30 47.63 -13.44 -17.21
N VAL A 31 46.63 -14.26 -17.52
CA VAL A 31 46.39 -14.79 -18.86
C VAL A 31 45.67 -13.73 -19.69
N ARG A 32 46.09 -13.55 -20.95
CA ARG A 32 45.72 -12.45 -21.84
C ARG A 32 45.02 -12.95 -23.10
N LEU A 33 44.12 -12.14 -23.65
CA LEU A 33 43.47 -12.32 -24.94
C LEU A 33 43.41 -10.97 -25.68
N ASN A 34 43.83 -10.90 -26.95
CA ASN A 34 43.78 -9.69 -27.77
C ASN A 34 43.40 -9.93 -29.23
N ASN A 35 43.16 -8.85 -29.97
CA ASN A 35 42.81 -8.87 -31.39
C ASN A 35 44.04 -8.84 -32.33
N GLY A 36 45.18 -9.38 -31.89
CA GLY A 36 46.39 -9.49 -32.73
C GLY A 36 46.86 -8.13 -33.27
N ASN A 37 47.11 -8.07 -34.58
CA ASN A 37 47.55 -6.86 -35.27
C ASN A 37 46.46 -5.79 -35.40
N ASP A 38 45.18 -6.17 -35.27
CA ASP A 38 44.03 -5.25 -35.33
C ASP A 38 43.93 -4.39 -34.05
N GLY A 39 44.68 -4.72 -32.99
CA GLY A 39 44.81 -3.91 -31.77
C GLY A 39 43.62 -4.02 -30.81
N GLY A 40 43.22 -2.94 -30.13
CA GLY A 40 42.03 -2.92 -29.25
C GLY A 40 42.24 -3.36 -27.80
N GLY A 41 43.47 -3.70 -27.41
CA GLY A 41 43.84 -4.04 -26.03
C GLY A 41 43.60 -5.49 -25.64
N GLU A 42 43.82 -5.80 -24.35
CA GLU A 42 43.84 -7.15 -23.80
C GLU A 42 42.82 -7.41 -22.69
N TYR A 43 42.04 -8.47 -22.85
CA TYR A 43 41.29 -9.07 -21.76
C TYR A 43 42.24 -9.89 -20.90
N VAL A 44 42.27 -9.66 -19.59
CA VAL A 44 43.22 -10.30 -18.68
C VAL A 44 42.51 -10.95 -17.51
N PHE A 45 42.83 -12.21 -17.27
CA PHE A 45 42.52 -12.91 -16.04
C PHE A 45 43.78 -12.93 -15.17
N HIS A 46 43.76 -12.12 -14.12
CA HIS A 46 44.89 -11.94 -13.22
C HIS A 46 45.01 -13.10 -12.24
N LYS A 47 46.25 -13.41 -11.83
CA LYS A 47 46.55 -14.52 -10.92
C LYS A 47 46.08 -14.30 -9.48
N ASP A 48 45.68 -13.08 -9.16
CA ASP A 48 45.13 -12.66 -7.86
C ASP A 48 43.58 -12.67 -7.84
N GLY A 49 42.93 -13.15 -8.91
CA GLY A 49 41.47 -13.25 -9.00
C GLY A 49 40.80 -12.07 -9.69
N GLY A 50 41.55 -11.06 -10.14
CA GLY A 50 41.03 -9.94 -10.92
C GLY A 50 40.68 -10.31 -12.37
N PHE A 51 39.61 -9.73 -12.90
CA PHE A 51 39.26 -9.77 -14.33
C PHE A 51 39.34 -8.37 -14.93
N ARG A 52 40.01 -8.26 -16.08
CA ARG A 52 40.16 -7.01 -16.83
C ARG A 52 39.59 -7.18 -18.23
N ALA A 53 38.63 -6.34 -18.57
CA ALA A 53 38.30 -6.04 -19.96
C ALA A 53 39.10 -4.80 -20.40
N PRO A 54 39.64 -4.74 -21.63
CA PRO A 54 40.51 -3.65 -22.06
C PRO A 54 39.77 -2.33 -22.36
N SER A 55 38.45 -2.39 -22.50
CA SER A 55 37.56 -1.25 -22.71
C SER A 55 36.34 -1.43 -21.78
N SER A 56 35.18 -0.91 -22.13
CA SER A 56 33.95 -1.18 -21.38
C SER A 56 33.69 -2.68 -21.29
N VAL A 57 33.50 -3.20 -20.07
CA VAL A 57 32.40 -4.16 -19.94
C VAL A 57 31.19 -3.31 -20.24
N TYR A 58 30.51 -3.59 -21.35
CA TYR A 58 29.20 -3.03 -21.56
C TYR A 58 28.27 -3.57 -20.46
N ALA A 59 28.31 -2.86 -19.33
CA ALA A 59 27.52 -2.95 -18.11
C ALA A 59 26.62 -1.71 -17.98
N GLY A 60 26.66 -0.81 -18.98
CA GLY A 60 25.87 0.41 -19.06
C GLY A 60 26.22 1.38 -17.94
N ALA A 61 25.21 1.86 -17.21
CA ALA A 61 25.37 2.79 -16.10
C ALA A 61 25.70 2.12 -14.76
N ALA A 62 26.24 0.89 -14.77
CA ALA A 62 26.38 0.07 -13.58
C ALA A 62 27.83 -0.27 -13.18
N ARG A 63 28.05 -0.49 -11.88
CA ARG A 63 29.30 -1.00 -11.30
C ARG A 63 29.02 -2.03 -10.21
N ILE A 64 29.92 -2.99 -10.03
CA ILE A 64 29.98 -3.85 -8.83
C ILE A 64 30.81 -3.09 -7.77
N ALA A 65 30.32 -3.01 -6.54
CA ALA A 65 30.88 -2.29 -5.41
C ALA A 65 31.72 -3.22 -4.51
N ALA A 66 32.52 -2.63 -3.61
CA ALA A 66 33.50 -3.36 -2.80
C ALA A 66 32.88 -4.34 -1.79
N ASP A 67 31.63 -4.09 -1.41
CA ASP A 67 30.77 -4.96 -0.62
C ASP A 67 30.08 -6.04 -1.48
N GLY A 68 30.34 -6.08 -2.78
CA GLY A 68 29.71 -6.96 -3.76
C GLY A 68 28.38 -6.45 -4.32
N ASN A 69 27.94 -5.24 -3.94
CA ASN A 69 26.68 -4.68 -4.40
C ASN A 69 26.76 -4.17 -5.85
N ILE A 70 25.65 -3.92 -6.52
CA ILE A 70 25.64 -3.40 -7.89
C ILE A 70 25.01 -2.01 -7.88
N TYR A 71 25.77 -0.96 -8.14
CA TYR A 71 25.20 0.38 -8.35
C TYR A 71 24.80 0.54 -9.80
N GLY A 72 23.69 1.22 -10.10
CA GLY A 72 23.37 1.58 -11.48
C GLY A 72 22.32 2.68 -11.63
N SER A 73 22.43 3.52 -12.67
CA SER A 73 21.43 4.60 -12.90
C SER A 73 20.03 4.09 -13.23
N VAL A 74 19.93 2.88 -13.79
CA VAL A 74 18.67 2.15 -13.98
C VAL A 74 17.95 1.94 -12.64
N TRP A 75 18.71 1.78 -11.56
CA TRP A 75 18.23 1.57 -10.20
C TRP A 75 18.15 2.87 -9.38
N GLY A 76 18.59 4.00 -9.95
CA GLY A 76 18.68 5.26 -9.23
C GLY A 76 19.63 5.23 -8.02
N GLY A 77 20.55 4.26 -7.94
CA GLY A 77 21.36 4.02 -6.75
C GLY A 77 21.92 2.60 -6.67
N TYR A 78 22.08 2.08 -5.46
CA TYR A 78 22.48 0.69 -5.24
C TYR A 78 21.31 -0.28 -5.50
N LEU A 79 21.62 -1.40 -6.15
CA LEU A 79 20.66 -2.45 -6.48
C LEU A 79 20.04 -3.03 -5.20
N SER A 80 20.79 -3.18 -4.11
CA SER A 80 20.22 -3.64 -2.83
C SER A 80 19.15 -2.70 -2.28
N GLU A 81 19.35 -1.38 -2.36
CA GLU A 81 18.38 -0.38 -1.92
C GLU A 81 17.18 -0.35 -2.85
N TRP A 82 17.42 -0.42 -4.15
CA TRP A 82 16.35 -0.53 -5.13
C TRP A 82 15.51 -1.79 -4.91
N LEU A 83 16.14 -2.96 -4.73
CA LEU A 83 15.44 -4.23 -4.42
C LEU A 83 14.71 -4.16 -3.09
N HIS A 84 15.30 -3.55 -2.07
CA HIS A 84 14.63 -3.38 -0.79
C HIS A 84 13.36 -2.53 -0.94
N ASN A 85 13.44 -1.45 -1.71
CA ASN A 85 12.33 -0.53 -1.90
C ASN A 85 11.27 -1.05 -2.89
N HIS A 86 11.64 -1.90 -3.85
CA HIS A 86 10.76 -2.33 -4.94
C HIS A 86 10.31 -3.81 -4.86
N MET A 87 11.09 -4.69 -4.22
CA MET A 87 10.79 -6.13 -4.15
C MET A 87 10.30 -6.59 -2.78
N LEU A 88 10.65 -5.89 -1.70
CA LEU A 88 10.16 -6.21 -0.35
C LEU A 88 8.87 -5.47 0.02
N GLN A 89 8.38 -4.57 -0.85
CA GLN A 89 7.16 -3.82 -0.62
C GLN A 89 6.04 -4.31 -1.54
N GLY A 90 5.51 -5.51 -1.25
CA GLY A 90 4.37 -6.10 -1.97
C GLY A 90 3.04 -5.36 -1.82
N VAL A 91 3.04 -4.20 -1.17
CA VAL A 91 1.88 -3.32 -1.02
C VAL A 91 2.11 -2.08 -1.87
N PRO A 92 1.27 -1.77 -2.87
CA PRO A 92 1.34 -0.51 -3.59
C PRO A 92 1.24 0.73 -2.67
N ALA A 93 1.94 1.81 -3.02
CA ALA A 93 1.82 3.08 -2.30
C ALA A 93 0.36 3.56 -2.26
N GLY A 94 -0.01 4.22 -1.16
CA GLY A 94 -1.31 4.88 -1.01
C GLY A 94 -2.51 4.02 -0.66
N ILE A 95 -2.38 2.69 -0.52
CA ILE A 95 -3.46 1.84 -0.01
C ILE A 95 -3.54 1.96 1.52
N PRO A 96 -4.69 2.39 2.10
CA PRO A 96 -4.87 2.39 3.55
C PRO A 96 -4.93 0.96 4.09
N LEU A 97 -4.04 0.62 5.00
CA LEU A 97 -4.00 -0.68 5.68
C LEU A 97 -4.23 -0.52 7.19
N PRO A 98 -5.00 -1.42 7.82
CA PRO A 98 -5.07 -1.53 9.27
C PRO A 98 -3.69 -1.87 9.85
N PHE A 99 -3.26 -1.10 10.84
CA PHE A 99 -2.00 -1.28 11.55
C PHE A 99 -2.23 -1.24 13.06
N PRO A 100 -1.76 -2.24 13.82
CA PRO A 100 -2.08 -2.38 15.25
C PRO A 100 -1.29 -1.42 16.14
N GLY A 101 -0.18 -0.85 15.66
CA GLY A 101 0.70 -0.01 16.46
C GLY A 101 0.32 1.48 16.43
N GLU A 102 0.73 2.20 17.46
CA GLU A 102 0.58 3.66 17.51
C GLU A 102 1.54 4.38 16.57
N VAL A 103 2.75 3.86 16.34
CA VAL A 103 3.76 4.51 15.50
C VAL A 103 3.92 3.71 14.21
N PRO A 104 3.64 4.29 13.03
CA PRO A 104 3.82 3.60 11.76
C PRO A 104 5.31 3.25 11.55
N PRO A 105 5.62 2.15 10.84
CA PRO A 105 6.99 1.86 10.43
C PRO A 105 7.58 2.96 9.55
N SER A 106 8.91 3.02 9.45
CA SER A 106 9.58 3.93 8.51
C SER A 106 9.08 3.72 7.08
N GLY A 107 8.84 4.80 6.34
CA GLY A 107 8.27 4.76 5.00
C GLY A 107 6.73 4.68 4.95
N TRP A 108 6.05 4.71 6.11
CA TRP A 108 4.59 4.71 6.21
C TRP A 108 4.06 5.97 6.89
N LEU A 109 2.88 6.41 6.48
CA LEU A 109 2.19 7.59 6.99
C LEU A 109 0.80 7.21 7.51
N LYS A 110 0.39 7.77 8.66
CA LYS A 110 -0.99 7.65 9.14
C LYS A 110 -1.98 8.39 8.26
N CYS A 111 -3.16 7.82 8.07
CA CYS A 111 -4.33 8.50 7.52
C CYS A 111 -5.05 9.30 8.61
N ASN A 112 -4.41 10.35 9.13
CA ASN A 112 -4.91 11.23 10.19
C ASN A 112 -5.13 12.67 9.69
N GLY A 113 -5.32 12.86 8.38
CA GLY A 113 -5.45 14.19 7.79
C GLY A 113 -4.12 14.92 7.58
N GLN A 114 -2.95 14.30 7.78
CA GLN A 114 -1.67 14.96 7.58
C GLN A 114 -1.38 15.28 6.10
N THR A 115 -0.56 16.31 5.88
CA THR A 115 0.00 16.63 4.58
C THR A 115 1.29 15.85 4.33
N PHE A 116 1.67 15.71 3.06
CA PHE A 116 2.92 15.07 2.65
C PHE A 116 3.57 15.81 1.48
N ASN A 117 4.88 15.65 1.33
CA ASN A 117 5.62 16.25 0.23
C ASN A 117 5.40 15.47 -1.07
N LYS A 118 4.74 16.10 -2.05
CA LYS A 118 4.42 15.50 -3.35
C LYS A 118 5.64 15.21 -4.21
N THR A 119 6.72 15.99 -4.06
CA THR A 119 7.98 15.79 -4.78
C THR A 119 8.73 14.59 -4.22
N THR A 120 8.69 14.39 -2.90
CA THR A 120 9.29 13.21 -2.25
C THR A 120 8.49 11.94 -2.53
N TYR A 121 7.16 12.04 -2.60
CA TYR A 121 6.25 10.89 -2.75
C TYR A 121 5.36 11.02 -4.00
N PRO A 122 5.93 10.96 -5.22
CA PRO A 122 5.19 11.21 -6.45
C PRO A 122 4.10 10.15 -6.74
N VAL A 123 4.33 8.89 -6.35
CA VAL A 123 3.33 7.82 -6.49
C VAL A 123 2.16 8.04 -5.51
N LEU A 124 2.44 8.44 -4.27
CA LEU A 124 1.37 8.80 -3.33
C LEU A 124 0.62 10.05 -3.81
N ALA A 125 1.31 11.02 -4.41
CA ALA A 125 0.73 12.25 -4.95
C ALA A 125 -0.20 12.01 -6.14
N SER A 126 -0.01 10.95 -6.93
CA SER A 126 -0.94 10.62 -8.01
C SER A 126 -2.27 10.08 -7.48
N LEU A 127 -2.27 9.44 -6.31
CA LEU A 127 -3.46 8.91 -5.64
C LEU A 127 -4.15 9.94 -4.73
N TYR A 128 -3.36 10.82 -4.10
CA TYR A 128 -3.83 11.92 -3.24
C TYR A 128 -3.33 13.27 -3.78
N PRO A 129 -3.95 13.82 -4.84
CA PRO A 129 -3.42 14.99 -5.57
C PRO A 129 -3.33 16.27 -4.74
N THR A 130 -4.09 16.38 -3.65
CA THR A 130 -4.07 17.50 -2.72
C THR A 130 -2.79 17.54 -1.87
N GLY A 131 -1.99 16.47 -1.87
CA GLY A 131 -0.84 16.35 -0.96
C GLY A 131 -1.28 16.15 0.50
N LYS A 132 -2.50 15.69 0.73
CA LYS A 132 -3.09 15.46 2.05
C LYS A 132 -3.77 14.09 2.09
N LEU A 133 -3.50 13.33 3.13
CA LEU A 133 -4.18 12.06 3.38
C LEU A 133 -5.57 12.28 3.98
N PRO A 134 -6.52 11.35 3.78
CA PRO A 134 -7.79 11.39 4.50
C PRO A 134 -7.55 11.25 6.00
N ASP A 135 -8.48 11.77 6.79
CA ASP A 135 -8.56 11.46 8.22
C ASP A 135 -9.54 10.29 8.38
N LEU A 136 -9.01 9.10 8.65
CA LEU A 136 -9.78 7.86 8.76
C LEU A 136 -9.99 7.43 10.22
N ARG A 137 -9.69 8.30 11.17
CA ARG A 137 -9.90 8.01 12.60
C ARG A 137 -11.40 7.96 12.88
N GLY A 138 -11.90 6.77 13.25
CA GLY A 138 -13.33 6.55 13.51
C GLY A 138 -14.17 6.31 12.25
N GLU A 139 -13.57 6.23 11.07
CA GLU A 139 -14.29 6.09 9.80
C GLU A 139 -14.30 4.63 9.31
N PHE A 140 -15.39 4.24 8.65
CA PHE A 140 -15.46 2.99 7.89
C PHE A 140 -15.14 3.26 6.41
N ILE A 141 -14.29 2.43 5.81
CA ILE A 141 -14.03 2.47 4.37
C ILE A 141 -15.12 1.67 3.63
N ARG A 142 -15.72 2.28 2.60
CA ARG A 142 -16.69 1.63 1.72
C ARG A 142 -16.22 1.62 0.27
N GLY A 143 -16.70 0.64 -0.49
CA GLY A 143 -16.49 0.60 -1.94
C GLY A 143 -17.14 1.81 -2.62
N TRP A 144 -16.45 2.39 -3.58
CA TRP A 144 -17.00 3.45 -4.43
C TRP A 144 -18.00 2.84 -5.42
N ASP A 145 -19.09 3.57 -5.69
CA ASP A 145 -20.19 3.09 -6.53
C ASP A 145 -19.75 2.81 -7.97
N ASP A 146 -18.86 3.65 -8.51
CA ASP A 146 -18.32 3.57 -9.87
C ASP A 146 -19.39 3.25 -10.95
N GLY A 147 -20.56 3.90 -10.85
CA GLY A 147 -21.64 3.76 -11.83
C GLY A 147 -22.58 2.58 -11.61
N ARG A 148 -22.44 1.82 -10.51
CA ARG A 148 -23.37 0.74 -10.13
C ARG A 148 -24.76 1.25 -9.70
N LYS A 149 -24.88 2.55 -9.38
CA LYS A 149 -26.13 3.25 -8.98
C LYS A 149 -26.72 2.78 -7.65
N VAL A 150 -25.89 2.23 -6.76
CA VAL A 150 -26.23 1.88 -5.37
C VAL A 150 -25.94 3.04 -4.42
N ASP A 151 -24.88 3.80 -4.68
CA ASP A 151 -24.46 4.99 -3.91
C ASP A 151 -24.24 6.17 -4.87
N THR A 152 -25.32 6.54 -5.56
CA THR A 152 -25.34 7.56 -6.62
C THR A 152 -24.87 8.92 -6.12
N GLY A 153 -23.99 9.56 -6.88
CA GLY A 153 -23.44 10.89 -6.55
C GLY A 153 -22.25 10.86 -5.60
N ARG A 154 -21.84 9.68 -5.09
CA ARG A 154 -20.66 9.52 -4.25
C ARG A 154 -19.38 9.79 -5.03
N LYS A 155 -18.46 10.54 -4.42
CA LYS A 155 -17.11 10.81 -4.96
C LYS A 155 -16.06 10.01 -4.17
N LEU A 156 -14.97 9.60 -4.83
CA LEU A 156 -13.81 9.04 -4.14
C LEU A 156 -13.35 9.98 -3.02
N LEU A 157 -12.97 9.40 -1.88
CA LEU A 157 -12.46 10.09 -0.69
C LEU A 157 -13.41 11.12 -0.04
N SER A 158 -14.68 11.19 -0.44
CA SER A 158 -15.65 12.06 0.24
C SER A 158 -16.08 11.47 1.59
N ALA A 159 -16.37 12.30 2.59
CA ALA A 159 -16.94 11.88 3.88
C ALA A 159 -18.46 11.72 3.78
N GLN A 160 -19.05 10.86 4.61
CA GLN A 160 -20.50 10.68 4.71
C GLN A 160 -20.85 10.38 6.16
N GLY A 161 -21.81 11.11 6.72
CA GLY A 161 -22.32 10.83 8.05
C GLY A 161 -23.09 9.51 8.12
N ASP A 162 -23.34 9.03 9.33
CA ASP A 162 -24.19 7.87 9.53
C ASP A 162 -25.65 8.17 9.13
N ALA A 163 -26.34 7.11 8.71
CA ALA A 163 -27.76 7.16 8.45
C ALA A 163 -28.37 5.77 8.64
N ILE A 164 -29.57 5.74 9.20
CA ILE A 164 -30.42 4.55 9.13
C ILE A 164 -31.36 4.66 7.95
N ARG A 165 -31.89 3.54 7.48
CA ARG A 165 -32.98 3.56 6.49
C ARG A 165 -34.20 4.24 7.10
N ASN A 166 -35.01 4.88 6.25
CA ASN A 166 -36.29 5.40 6.68
C ASN A 166 -37.13 4.26 7.28
N MET A 167 -37.65 4.49 8.49
CA MET A 167 -38.56 3.57 9.17
C MET A 167 -39.93 4.20 9.20
N THR A 168 -40.93 3.52 8.67
CA THR A 168 -42.31 4.01 8.62
C THR A 168 -43.25 3.06 9.36
N GLY A 169 -44.31 3.62 9.94
CA GLY A 169 -45.33 2.90 10.66
C GLY A 169 -46.36 3.87 11.25
N THR A 170 -47.57 3.38 11.50
CA THR A 170 -48.64 4.17 12.11
C THR A 170 -49.15 3.44 13.34
N ILE A 171 -49.22 4.15 14.46
CA ILE A 171 -50.03 3.72 15.60
C ILE A 171 -51.43 4.29 15.37
N GLY A 172 -52.41 3.42 15.13
CA GLY A 172 -53.81 3.83 14.97
C GLY A 172 -54.44 4.28 16.29
N GLN A 173 -55.77 4.33 16.35
CA GLN A 173 -56.47 4.64 17.59
C GLN A 173 -56.24 3.54 18.63
N LEU A 174 -55.52 3.86 19.71
CA LEU A 174 -55.43 3.01 20.89
C LEU A 174 -56.69 3.22 21.73
N ASN A 175 -57.42 2.16 22.05
CA ASN A 175 -58.50 2.23 23.05
C ASN A 175 -57.90 2.33 24.47
N ASP A 176 -58.70 2.70 25.47
CA ASP A 176 -58.23 2.90 26.86
C ASP A 176 -57.63 1.64 27.52
N ARG A 177 -57.71 0.49 26.85
CA ARG A 177 -57.36 -0.84 27.38
C ARG A 177 -55.95 -1.28 27.06
N VAL A 178 -55.06 -0.41 26.58
CA VAL A 178 -53.65 -0.77 26.44
C VAL A 178 -53.03 -0.90 27.84
N THR A 179 -52.91 -2.14 28.31
CA THR A 179 -52.28 -2.46 29.60
C THR A 179 -50.85 -2.95 29.40
N ASP A 180 -50.11 -3.09 30.49
CA ASP A 180 -48.74 -3.61 30.49
C ASP A 180 -48.66 -5.07 29.97
N THR A 181 -49.78 -5.80 29.96
CA THR A 181 -49.86 -7.15 29.35
C THR A 181 -49.98 -7.11 27.83
N ASN A 182 -50.43 -5.98 27.26
CA ASN A 182 -50.60 -5.76 25.83
C ASN A 182 -49.35 -5.18 25.15
N THR A 183 -48.46 -4.55 25.92
CA THR A 183 -47.19 -4.00 25.42
C THR A 183 -46.03 -4.94 25.72
N LYS A 184 -45.18 -5.22 24.73
CA LYS A 184 -44.00 -6.09 24.89
C LYS A 184 -42.84 -5.59 24.03
N GLY A 185 -41.63 -6.00 24.39
CA GLY A 185 -40.42 -5.66 23.67
C GLY A 185 -40.14 -4.17 23.75
N VAL A 186 -39.92 -3.54 22.60
CA VAL A 186 -39.60 -2.11 22.47
C VAL A 186 -40.73 -1.16 22.91
N PHE A 187 -41.94 -1.67 23.14
CA PHE A 187 -43.08 -0.86 23.57
C PHE A 187 -43.43 -1.13 25.02
N ALA A 188 -43.64 -0.06 25.78
CA ALA A 188 -44.12 -0.12 27.15
C ALA A 188 -45.23 0.91 27.38
N ALA A 189 -46.26 0.52 28.14
CA ALA A 189 -47.30 1.43 28.58
C ALA A 189 -46.79 2.20 29.81
N THR A 190 -46.44 3.48 29.65
CA THR A 190 -45.61 4.24 30.62
C THR A 190 -46.38 5.29 31.41
N GLY A 191 -47.65 5.54 31.09
CA GLY A 191 -48.46 6.52 31.82
C GLY A 191 -49.86 6.70 31.24
N TYR A 192 -50.63 7.61 31.85
CA TYR A 192 -51.94 8.02 31.37
C TYR A 192 -51.88 9.46 30.86
N THR A 193 -52.58 9.76 29.77
CA THR A 193 -52.82 11.13 29.33
C THR A 193 -53.83 11.79 30.28
N GLY A 194 -53.45 12.86 30.95
CA GLY A 194 -54.35 13.57 31.86
C GLY A 194 -55.56 14.15 31.14
N GLY A 195 -56.75 13.80 31.61
CA GLY A 195 -58.03 14.37 31.17
C GLY A 195 -59.20 13.43 31.49
N ASP A 196 -60.15 13.90 32.28
CA ASP A 196 -61.45 13.24 32.45
C ASP A 196 -62.10 13.08 31.08
N ALA A 197 -62.27 11.84 30.60
CA ALA A 197 -63.14 11.61 29.47
C ALA A 197 -64.56 11.94 29.95
N GLY A 198 -65.12 13.07 29.47
CA GLY A 198 -66.46 13.57 29.81
C GLY A 198 -67.63 12.68 29.34
N LEU A 199 -67.43 11.37 29.30
CA LEU A 199 -68.43 10.35 29.01
C LEU A 199 -68.35 9.31 30.12
N SER A 200 -69.45 9.10 30.84
CA SER A 200 -69.58 8.14 31.93
C SER A 200 -68.94 6.79 31.58
N GLY A 201 -67.75 6.54 32.13
CA GLY A 201 -67.02 5.27 32.02
C GLY A 201 -65.81 5.23 31.07
N GLY A 202 -65.36 6.35 30.49
CA GLY A 202 -64.12 6.38 29.69
C GLY A 202 -62.88 6.55 30.57
N SER A 203 -61.93 5.61 30.56
CA SER A 203 -60.64 5.80 31.23
C SER A 203 -59.73 6.73 30.42
N ALA A 204 -58.86 7.46 31.11
CA ALA A 204 -57.80 8.24 30.50
C ALA A 204 -57.01 7.42 29.46
N GLY A 205 -56.68 8.02 28.31
CA GLY A 205 -55.84 7.37 27.28
C GLY A 205 -54.47 6.95 27.83
N ARG A 206 -53.86 5.90 27.26
CA ARG A 206 -52.56 5.38 27.69
C ARG A 206 -51.43 5.94 26.83
N ILE A 207 -50.32 6.33 27.47
CA ILE A 207 -49.06 6.66 26.80
C ILE A 207 -48.30 5.35 26.57
N VAL A 208 -47.93 5.10 25.31
CA VAL A 208 -47.05 4.00 24.93
C VAL A 208 -45.73 4.59 24.46
N THR A 209 -44.64 4.25 25.15
CA THR A 209 -43.29 4.69 24.80
C THR A 209 -42.62 3.63 23.92
N PHE A 210 -41.88 4.08 22.91
CA PHE A 210 -40.94 3.26 22.16
C PHE A 210 -39.54 3.44 22.74
N ASP A 211 -38.97 2.35 23.27
CA ASP A 211 -37.61 2.30 23.78
C ASP A 211 -36.92 0.99 23.35
N PRO A 212 -36.01 1.05 22.37
CA PRO A 212 -35.28 -0.11 21.90
C PRO A 212 -34.30 -0.68 22.93
N SER A 213 -33.87 0.11 23.92
CA SER A 213 -32.88 -0.33 24.93
C SER A 213 -33.35 -1.51 25.79
N THR A 214 -34.66 -1.73 25.82
CA THR A 214 -35.32 -2.83 26.55
C THR A 214 -35.03 -4.22 25.96
N VAL A 215 -34.64 -4.31 24.68
CA VAL A 215 -34.42 -5.59 23.98
C VAL A 215 -33.14 -5.63 23.15
N VAL A 216 -32.50 -4.49 22.89
CA VAL A 216 -31.23 -4.42 22.17
C VAL A 216 -30.26 -3.43 22.82
N PRO A 217 -28.94 -3.65 22.71
CA PRO A 217 -27.96 -2.65 23.13
C PRO A 217 -28.11 -1.36 22.31
N THR A 218 -28.10 -0.20 22.99
CA THR A 218 -28.20 1.12 22.37
C THR A 218 -26.99 1.99 22.74
N ALA A 219 -26.63 2.91 21.84
CA ALA A 219 -25.59 3.90 22.05
C ALA A 219 -25.90 5.17 21.24
N ASN A 220 -25.11 6.23 21.43
CA ASN A 220 -25.25 7.49 20.67
C ASN A 220 -24.90 7.37 19.17
N GLU A 221 -24.39 6.21 18.72
CA GLU A 221 -23.94 5.95 17.35
C GLU A 221 -24.32 4.52 16.97
N ASN A 222 -24.77 4.34 15.72
CA ASN A 222 -25.00 3.02 15.15
C ASN A 222 -23.69 2.42 14.63
N ARG A 223 -23.15 1.44 15.36
CA ARG A 223 -21.92 0.74 14.96
C ARG A 223 -22.03 -0.78 15.20
N PRO A 224 -21.59 -1.61 14.24
CA PRO A 224 -21.31 -3.01 14.51
C PRO A 224 -20.18 -3.15 15.55
N ARG A 225 -20.06 -4.33 16.16
CA ARG A 225 -18.87 -4.68 16.94
C ARG A 225 -17.62 -4.52 16.08
N ASN A 226 -16.61 -3.83 16.60
CA ASN A 226 -15.39 -3.51 15.87
C ASN A 226 -14.17 -3.49 16.81
N ILE A 227 -12.97 -3.47 16.21
CA ILE A 227 -11.68 -3.30 16.90
C ILE A 227 -10.95 -2.15 16.21
N ALA A 228 -10.38 -1.23 16.99
CA ALA A 228 -9.68 -0.07 16.47
C ALA A 228 -8.25 -0.41 16.04
N PHE A 229 -7.91 -0.03 14.81
CA PHE A 229 -6.55 -0.04 14.25
C PHE A 229 -6.24 1.36 13.70
N ASN A 230 -4.97 1.74 13.61
CA ASN A 230 -4.60 2.88 12.79
C ASN A 230 -4.76 2.49 11.31
N TYR A 231 -5.13 3.45 10.46
CA TYR A 231 -4.93 3.31 9.02
C TYR A 231 -3.61 3.98 8.62
N ILE A 232 -2.76 3.23 7.92
CA ILE A 232 -1.49 3.72 7.40
C ILE A 232 -1.39 3.48 5.89
N VAL A 233 -0.69 4.36 5.19
CA VAL A 233 -0.34 4.20 3.77
C VAL A 233 1.17 4.16 3.63
N ARG A 234 1.63 3.36 2.67
CA ARG A 234 3.02 3.36 2.24
C ARG A 234 3.30 4.62 1.43
N ALA A 235 4.38 5.33 1.75
CA ALA A 235 4.70 6.63 1.20
C ALA A 235 5.47 6.57 -0.14
N ALA A 236 6.34 5.59 -0.31
CA ALA A 236 7.16 5.36 -1.50
C ALA A 236 7.22 3.87 -1.81
#